data_AF-E1VCY0-F1
#
_entry.id   AF-E1VCY0-F1
#
_cell.length_a   1.000
_cell.length_b   1.000
_cell.length_c   1.000
_cell.angle_alpha   90.00
_cell.angle_beta   90.00
_cell.angle_gamma   90.00
#
_symmetry.space_group_name_H-M   'P 1'
#
loop_
_entity.id
_entity.type
_entity.pdbx_description
1 polymer ?
#
loop_
_entity_poly.entity_id
_entity_poly.type
_entity_poly.pdbx_seq_one_letter_code
_entity_poly.pdbx_strand_id
1 'polypeptide(L)'
;MAKKDNEKMSREEAGRKGGEATSNNHGDEFYKENGEKGGEATSESHDKDFYEKIGEKGGEATSESHDKDFYEKNGEKGGEATSESHDKDFYEKNGKKGGEATSESHDKDFYEKIGKKGGKANSDGDNN
;
A
#
# COMPACT_ATOMS: atom_id res chain seq x y z
N MET A 1 14.95 61.24 -15.33
CA MET A 1 14.22 60.17 -16.03
C MET A 1 14.15 58.97 -15.10
N ALA A 2 12.97 58.66 -14.58
CA ALA A 2 12.78 57.52 -13.69
C ALA A 2 12.77 56.22 -14.51
N LYS A 3 13.73 55.34 -14.28
CA LYS A 3 13.65 53.94 -14.73
C LYS A 3 12.58 53.27 -13.89
N LYS A 4 11.44 52.97 -14.50
CA LYS A 4 10.50 51.99 -13.94
C LYS A 4 11.13 50.63 -14.16
N ASP A 5 11.79 50.12 -13.13
CA ASP A 5 12.19 48.72 -13.08
C ASP A 5 10.92 47.89 -13.10
N ASN A 6 10.66 47.28 -14.26
CA ASN A 6 9.54 46.39 -14.47
C ASN A 6 9.94 45.04 -13.88
N GLU A 7 9.78 44.88 -12.56
CA GLU A 7 10.00 43.62 -11.85
C GLU A 7 9.05 42.56 -12.39
N LYS A 8 9.48 41.87 -13.45
CA LYS A 8 8.78 40.69 -13.95
C LYS A 8 8.93 39.59 -12.90
N MET A 9 7.80 39.19 -12.34
CA MET A 9 7.69 38.03 -11.45
C MET A 9 8.34 36.78 -12.08
N SER A 10 9.06 36.00 -11.27
CA SER A 10 9.67 34.75 -11.72
C SER A 10 8.59 33.69 -12.01
N ARG A 11 8.92 32.67 -12.83
CA ARG A 11 8.00 31.57 -13.12
C ARG A 11 7.60 30.78 -11.88
N GLU A 12 8.57 30.57 -10.99
CA GLU A 12 8.36 29.89 -9.72
C GLU A 12 7.43 30.70 -8.81
N GLU A 13 7.67 32.01 -8.72
CA GLU A 13 6.82 32.88 -7.90
C GLU A 13 5.41 33.02 -8.47
N ALA A 14 5.27 33.04 -9.80
CA ALA A 14 3.97 33.00 -10.47
C ALA A 14 3.25 31.67 -10.23
N GLY A 15 3.96 30.54 -10.27
CA GLY A 15 3.41 29.22 -9.96
C GLY A 15 2.93 29.12 -8.52
N ARG A 16 3.73 29.58 -7.56
CA ARG A 16 3.35 29.64 -6.14
C ARG A 16 2.11 30.50 -5.93
N LYS A 17 2.10 31.73 -6.46
CA LYS A 17 0.95 32.65 -6.34
C LYS A 17 -0.30 32.09 -7.00
N GLY A 18 -0.16 31.39 -8.13
CA GLY A 18 -1.26 30.67 -8.78
C GLY A 18 -1.83 29.57 -7.89
N GLY A 19 -0.96 28.73 -7.31
CA GLY A 19 -1.37 27.68 -6.38
C GLY A 19 -2.05 28.20 -5.13
N GLU A 20 -1.51 29.27 -4.52
CA GLU A 20 -2.11 29.95 -3.37
C GLU A 20 -3.49 30.51 -3.72
N ALA A 21 -3.64 31.16 -4.88
CA ALA A 21 -4.92 31.67 -5.34
C ALA A 21 -5.94 30.54 -5.58
N THR A 22 -5.53 29.42 -6.17
CA THR A 22 -6.42 28.25 -6.36
C THR A 22 -6.83 27.66 -5.02
N SER A 23 -5.90 27.48 -4.08
CA SER A 23 -6.19 26.92 -2.75
C SER A 23 -7.13 27.80 -1.92
N ASN A 24 -7.07 29.12 -2.09
CA ASN A 24 -7.95 30.04 -1.38
C ASN A 24 -9.37 30.10 -1.96
N ASN A 25 -9.54 29.74 -3.24
CA ASN A 25 -10.82 29.89 -3.97
C ASN A 25 -11.59 28.58 -4.14
N HIS A 26 -10.99 27.43 -3.81
CA HIS A 26 -11.57 26.12 -4.06
C HIS A 26 -11.55 25.25 -2.79
N GLY A 27 -12.63 24.50 -2.56
CA GLY A 27 -12.76 23.53 -1.47
C GLY A 27 -12.38 22.11 -1.87
N ASP A 28 -12.52 21.17 -0.93
CA ASP A 28 -12.10 19.77 -1.08
C ASP A 28 -12.69 19.07 -2.32
N GLU A 29 -13.95 19.37 -2.66
CA GLU A 29 -14.65 18.78 -3.80
C GLU A 29 -13.96 19.08 -5.13
N PHE A 30 -13.41 20.29 -5.30
CA PHE A 30 -12.64 20.67 -6.49
C PHE A 30 -11.39 19.81 -6.66
N TYR A 31 -10.66 19.56 -5.56
CA TYR A 31 -9.45 18.74 -5.60
C TYR A 31 -9.77 17.27 -5.81
N LYS A 32 -10.88 16.79 -5.22
CA LYS A 32 -11.37 15.44 -5.44
C LYS A 32 -11.75 15.22 -6.90
N GLU A 33 -12.55 16.10 -7.50
CA GLU A 33 -12.96 16.03 -8.91
C GLU A 33 -11.74 16.08 -9.84
N ASN A 34 -10.77 16.97 -9.58
CA ASN A 34 -9.55 17.04 -10.38
C ASN A 34 -8.68 15.79 -10.24
N GLY A 35 -8.60 15.21 -9.04
CA GLY A 35 -7.92 13.95 -8.79
C GLY A 35 -8.58 12.79 -9.54
N GLU A 36 -9.91 12.71 -9.49
CA GLU A 36 -10.71 11.71 -10.22
C GLU A 36 -10.49 11.84 -11.73
N LYS A 37 -10.62 13.04 -12.30
CA LYS A 37 -10.35 13.28 -13.73
C LYS A 37 -8.92 12.94 -14.14
N GLY A 38 -7.94 13.28 -13.31
CA GLY A 38 -6.54 12.93 -13.56
C GLY A 38 -6.31 11.42 -13.54
N GLY A 39 -6.96 10.71 -12.62
CA GLY A 39 -6.95 9.26 -12.54
C GLY A 39 -7.61 8.62 -13.77
N GLU A 40 -8.80 9.08 -14.15
CA GLU A 40 -9.55 8.61 -15.31
C GLU A 40 -8.75 8.78 -16.60
N ALA A 41 -8.21 9.99 -16.86
CA ALA A 41 -7.37 10.25 -18.03
C ALA A 41 -6.12 9.36 -18.08
N THR A 42 -5.52 9.07 -16.92
CA THR A 42 -4.38 8.15 -16.84
C THR A 42 -4.80 6.72 -17.17
N SER A 43 -5.95 6.27 -16.65
CA SER A 43 -6.48 4.92 -16.88
C SER A 43 -6.95 4.69 -18.32
N GLU A 44 -7.45 5.73 -19.00
CA GLU A 44 -7.82 5.65 -20.42
C GLU A 44 -6.60 5.58 -21.34
N SER A 45 -5.49 6.21 -20.94
CA SER A 45 -4.29 6.32 -21.77
C SER A 45 -3.28 5.20 -21.57
N HIS A 46 -3.44 4.37 -20.54
CA HIS A 46 -2.48 3.34 -20.17
C HIS A 46 -3.16 1.99 -19.96
N ASP A 47 -2.44 0.94 -20.36
CA ASP A 47 -2.88 -0.44 -20.23
C ASP A 47 -2.32 -1.10 -18.96
N LYS A 48 -2.65 -2.38 -18.79
CA LYS A 48 -2.21 -3.19 -17.65
C LYS A 48 -0.69 -3.21 -17.51
N ASP A 49 0.03 -3.33 -18.62
CA ASP A 49 1.50 -3.44 -18.65
C ASP A 49 2.16 -2.18 -18.08
N PHE A 50 1.58 -1.00 -18.32
CA PHE A 50 2.05 0.24 -17.71
C PHE A 50 2.01 0.19 -16.18
N TYR A 51 0.87 -0.24 -15.61
CA TYR A 51 0.70 -0.32 -14.15
C TYR A 51 1.58 -1.40 -13.54
N GLU A 52 1.73 -2.55 -14.20
CA GLU A 52 2.64 -3.60 -13.77
C GLU A 52 4.08 -3.08 -13.70
N LYS A 53 4.54 -2.37 -14.74
CA LYS A 53 5.88 -1.80 -14.78
C LYS A 53 6.13 -0.74 -13.72
N ILE A 54 5.14 0.09 -13.39
CA ILE A 54 5.27 1.08 -12.31
C ILE A 54 5.29 0.39 -10.95
N GLY A 55 4.45 -0.63 -10.76
CA GLY A 55 4.44 -1.45 -9.56
C GLY A 55 5.78 -2.16 -9.32
N GLU A 56 6.33 -2.77 -10.37
CA GLU A 56 7.65 -3.42 -10.36
C GLU A 56 8.74 -2.44 -9.94
N LYS A 57 8.83 -1.27 -10.60
CA LYS A 57 9.81 -0.23 -10.24
C LYS A 57 9.67 0.25 -8.80
N GLY A 58 8.44 0.42 -8.31
CA GLY A 58 8.20 0.80 -6.91
C GLY A 58 8.67 -0.28 -5.95
N GLY A 59 8.43 -1.55 -6.29
CA GLY A 59 8.90 -2.71 -5.53
C GLY A 59 10.43 -2.82 -5.51
N GLU A 60 11.07 -2.71 -6.67
CA GLU A 60 12.53 -2.74 -6.82
C GLU A 60 13.18 -1.64 -5.97
N ALA A 61 12.75 -0.39 -6.14
CA ALA A 61 13.29 0.75 -5.41
C ALA A 61 13.15 0.56 -3.87
N THR A 62 12.02 0.02 -3.42
CA THR A 62 11.80 -0.30 -2.00
C THR A 62 12.75 -1.39 -1.53
N SER A 63 12.95 -2.44 -2.33
CA SER A 63 13.86 -3.55 -1.98
C SER A 63 15.33 -3.15 -1.98
N GLU A 64 15.72 -2.20 -2.83
CA GLU A 64 17.07 -1.65 -2.87
C GLU A 64 17.34 -0.75 -1.66
N SER A 65 16.32 -0.03 -1.16
CA SER A 65 16.48 0.91 -0.04
C SER A 65 16.27 0.31 1.34
N HIS A 66 15.76 -0.94 1.43
CA HIS A 66 15.38 -1.56 2.69
C HIS A 66 15.93 -2.97 2.87
N ASP A 67 16.28 -3.27 4.12
CA ASP A 67 16.78 -4.57 4.54
C ASP A 67 15.65 -5.46 5.06
N LYS A 68 16.03 -6.67 5.51
CA LYS A 68 15.09 -7.66 6.03
C LYS A 68 14.28 -7.12 7.21
N ASP A 69 14.90 -6.35 8.10
CA ASP A 69 14.28 -5.84 9.32
C ASP A 69 13.12 -4.89 9.01
N PHE A 70 13.21 -4.12 7.93
CA PHE A 70 12.09 -3.30 7.45
C PHE A 70 10.85 -4.13 7.12
N TYR A 71 11.03 -5.24 6.40
CA TYR A 71 9.92 -6.11 6.02
C TYR A 71 9.36 -6.89 7.21
N GLU A 72 10.22 -7.35 8.12
CA GLU A 72 9.83 -8.02 9.35
C GLU A 72 8.95 -7.10 10.21
N LYS A 73 9.39 -5.86 10.44
CA LYS A 73 8.63 -4.85 11.17
C LYS A 73 7.29 -4.49 10.52
N ASN A 74 7.23 -4.44 9.18
CA ASN A 74 5.98 -4.21 8.48
C ASN A 74 5.02 -5.40 8.61
N GLY A 75 5.56 -6.63 8.58
CA GLY A 75 4.79 -7.85 8.84
C GLY A 75 4.24 -7.89 10.26
N GLU A 76 5.05 -7.58 11.27
CA GLU A 76 4.64 -7.49 12.67
C GLU A 76 3.50 -6.49 12.86
N LYS A 77 3.66 -5.27 12.35
CA LYS A 77 2.62 -4.22 12.42
C LYS A 77 1.31 -4.65 11.74
N GLY A 78 1.41 -5.30 10.58
CA GLY A 78 0.24 -5.83 9.88
C GLY A 78 -0.47 -6.92 10.68
N GLY A 79 0.30 -7.80 11.33
CA GLY A 79 -0.21 -8.82 12.25
C GLY A 79 -0.89 -8.22 13.47
N GLU A 80 -0.24 -7.28 14.13
CA GLU A 80 -0.76 -6.56 15.31
C GLU A 80 -2.09 -5.86 14.97
N ALA A 81 -2.11 -5.03 13.91
CA ALA A 81 -3.32 -4.34 13.47
C ALA A 81 -4.47 -5.31 13.13
N THR A 82 -4.14 -6.46 12.52
CA THR A 82 -5.15 -7.50 12.26
C THR A 82 -5.69 -8.09 13.56
N SER A 83 -4.81 -8.38 14.53
CA SER A 83 -5.20 -8.96 15.82
C SER A 83 -5.99 -8.03 16.71
N GLU A 84 -5.72 -6.72 16.65
CA GLU A 84 -6.51 -5.71 17.38
C GLU A 84 -7.90 -5.51 16.78
N SER A 85 -8.03 -5.66 15.47
CA SER A 85 -9.28 -5.37 14.74
C SER A 85 -10.21 -6.57 14.57
N HIS A 86 -9.73 -7.78 14.84
CA HIS A 86 -10.49 -9.01 14.57
C HIS A 86 -10.56 -9.94 15.77
N ASP A 87 -11.71 -10.61 15.89
CA ASP A 87 -11.99 -11.57 16.94
C ASP A 87 -11.64 -13.01 16.52
N LYS A 88 -11.88 -13.94 17.45
CA LYS A 88 -11.63 -15.36 17.22
C LYS A 88 -12.39 -15.91 16.01
N ASP A 89 -13.61 -15.45 15.78
CA ASP A 89 -14.47 -15.93 14.70
C ASP A 89 -13.89 -15.59 13.31
N PHE A 90 -13.24 -14.42 13.18
CA PHE A 90 -12.50 -14.07 11.98
C PHE A 90 -11.40 -15.08 11.66
N TYR A 91 -10.58 -15.43 12.66
CA TYR A 91 -9.48 -16.38 12.49
C TYR A 91 -9.98 -17.80 12.21
N GLU A 92 -11.04 -18.24 12.90
CA GLU A 92 -11.66 -19.55 12.66
C GLU A 92 -12.22 -19.65 11.23
N LYS A 93 -12.91 -18.59 10.76
CA LYS A 93 -13.46 -18.53 9.40
C LYS A 93 -12.35 -18.58 8.34
N ASN A 94 -11.26 -17.85 8.54
CA ASN A 94 -10.12 -17.86 7.61
C ASN A 94 -9.40 -19.22 7.62
N GLY A 95 -9.21 -19.81 8.80
CA GLY A 95 -8.66 -21.16 8.93
C GLY A 95 -9.51 -22.21 8.22
N LYS A 96 -10.84 -22.16 8.38
CA LYS A 96 -11.77 -23.05 7.69
C LYS A 96 -11.68 -22.90 6.17
N LYS A 97 -11.71 -21.67 5.66
CA LYS A 97 -11.57 -21.41 4.22
C LYS A 97 -10.25 -21.90 3.64
N GLY A 98 -9.13 -21.65 4.35
CA GLY A 98 -7.82 -22.15 3.93
C GLY A 98 -7.76 -23.68 3.95
N GLY A 99 -8.39 -24.30 4.96
CA GLY A 99 -8.56 -25.75 5.05
C GLY A 99 -9.37 -26.31 3.89
N GLU A 100 -10.52 -25.72 3.55
CA GLU A 100 -11.37 -26.15 2.43
C GLU A 100 -10.62 -26.05 1.09
N ALA A 101 -10.00 -24.90 0.78
CA ALA A 101 -9.25 -24.70 -0.46
C ALA A 101 -8.07 -25.68 -0.62
N THR A 102 -7.40 -26.00 0.49
CA THR A 102 -6.33 -26.99 0.49
C THR A 102 -6.87 -28.41 0.25
N SER A 103 -8.07 -28.72 0.74
CA SER A 103 -8.61 -30.10 0.77
C SER A 103 -9.13 -30.52 -0.60
N GLU A 104 -9.46 -29.54 -1.44
CA GLU A 104 -9.82 -29.74 -2.84
C GLU A 104 -8.65 -30.31 -3.66
N SER A 105 -7.40 -30.18 -3.18
CA SER A 105 -6.20 -30.55 -3.94
C SER A 105 -5.21 -31.44 -3.17
N HIS A 106 -5.44 -31.73 -1.88
CA HIS A 106 -4.48 -32.43 -1.04
C HIS A 106 -5.11 -33.46 -0.09
N ASP A 107 -4.42 -34.58 0.05
CA ASP A 107 -4.84 -35.70 0.88
C ASP A 107 -4.50 -35.52 2.36
N LYS A 108 -5.01 -36.43 3.20
CA LYS A 108 -4.84 -36.44 4.66
C LYS A 108 -3.38 -36.31 5.13
N ASP A 109 -2.43 -36.90 4.39
CA ASP A 109 -1.00 -36.85 4.71
C ASP A 109 -0.42 -35.42 4.60
N PHE A 110 -0.99 -34.59 3.71
CA PHE A 110 -0.64 -33.18 3.59
C PHE A 110 -1.06 -32.41 4.84
N TYR A 111 -2.28 -32.65 5.32
CA TYR A 111 -2.80 -32.04 6.55
C TYR A 111 -1.99 -32.41 7.78
N GLU A 112 -1.57 -33.67 7.89
CA GLU A 112 -0.72 -34.11 9.00
C GLU A 112 0.65 -33.40 8.98
N LYS A 113 1.21 -33.19 7.78
CA LYS A 113 2.50 -32.50 7.60
C LYS A 113 2.43 -31.01 7.95
N ILE A 114 1.40 -30.29 7.51
CA ILE A 114 1.23 -28.86 7.84
C ILE A 114 0.82 -28.68 9.32
N GLY A 115 0.00 -29.57 9.87
CA GLY A 115 -0.38 -29.55 11.29
C GLY A 115 0.84 -29.72 12.20
N LYS A 116 1.77 -30.63 11.86
CA LYS A 116 3.05 -30.77 12.58
C LYS A 116 3.92 -29.52 12.49
N LYS A 117 3.96 -28.85 11.33
CA LYS A 117 4.72 -27.60 11.16
C LYS A 117 4.12 -26.42 11.92
N GLY A 118 2.79 -26.27 11.89
CA GLY A 118 2.08 -25.22 12.64
C GLY A 118 2.10 -25.45 14.15
N GLY A 119 1.97 -26.70 14.60
CA GLY A 119 2.04 -27.04 16.03
C GLY A 119 3.43 -26.85 16.63
N LYS A 120 4.49 -27.13 15.86
CA LYS A 120 5.88 -26.95 16.31
C LYS A 120 6.22 -25.49 16.61
N ALA A 121 5.66 -24.54 15.86
CA ALA A 121 5.87 -23.11 16.08
C ALA A 121 5.36 -22.60 17.45
N ASN A 122 4.40 -23.30 18.07
CA ASN A 122 3.84 -22.96 19.38
C ASN A 122 4.51 -23.69 20.56
N SER A 123 5.38 -24.67 20.31
CA SER A 123 6.03 -25.44 21.38
C SER A 123 7.46 -24.98 21.69
N ASP A 124 8.07 -24.18 20.83
CA ASP A 124 9.43 -23.66 21.01
C ASP A 124 9.46 -22.36 21.86
N GLY A 125 8.32 -21.89 22.39
CA GLY A 125 8.18 -20.68 23.21
C GLY A 125 8.20 -20.87 24.73
N ASP A 126 8.11 -22.10 25.24
CA ASP A 126 8.03 -22.39 26.68
C ASP A 126 9.30 -23.10 27.19
N ASN A 127 10.46 -22.44 27.09
CA ASN A 127 11.65 -22.80 27.88
C ASN A 127 12.56 -21.58 28.09
N ASN A 128 12.21 -20.76 29.08
CA ASN A 128 13.17 -20.13 30.01
C ASN A 128 12.47 -19.74 31.32
#